data_AF-A0A951JKP7-F1
#
_entry.id   AF-A0A951JKP7-F1
#
_cell.length_a   1.000
_cell.length_b   1.000
_cell.length_c   1.000
_cell.angle_alpha   90.00
_cell.angle_beta   90.00
_cell.angle_gamma   90.00
#
_symmetry.space_group_name_H-M   'P 1'
#
loop_
_entity.id
_entity.type
_entity.pdbx_description
1 polymer ?
#
loop_
_entity_poly.entity_id
_entity_poly.type
_entity_poly.pdbx_seq_one_letter_code
_entity_poly.pdbx_strand_id
1 'polypeptide(L)' 'MGRTLFARHIGIKMRALIGIEYDGRKPGADILAAFAEKYPQHIYWLLTGKADPKAGHTKPK' A
#
# COMPACT_ATOMS: atom_id res chain seq x y z
N MET A 1 10.44 -1.77 7.80
CA MET A 1 9.94 -3.16 7.73
C MET A 1 10.52 -3.82 6.46
N GLY A 2 10.92 -5.08 6.50
CA GLY A 2 11.39 -5.79 5.29
C GLY A 2 10.23 -6.28 4.40
N ARG A 3 10.45 -6.38 3.08
CA ARG A 3 9.40 -6.75 2.10
C ARG A 3 8.66 -8.04 2.42
N THR A 4 9.36 -9.08 2.86
CA THR A 4 8.76 -10.38 3.20
C THR A 4 7.75 -10.25 4.34
N LEU A 5 8.15 -9.53 5.39
CA LEU A 5 7.27 -9.27 6.54
C LEU A 5 6.10 -8.38 6.09
N PHE A 6 6.35 -7.39 5.25
CA PHE A 6 5.33 -6.47 4.75
C PHE A 6 4.27 -7.19 3.90
N ALA A 7 4.69 -8.00 2.93
CA ALA A 7 3.80 -8.82 2.11
C ALA A 7 2.92 -9.73 2.98
N ARG A 8 3.52 -10.38 3.99
CA ARG A 8 2.78 -11.22 4.94
C ARG A 8 1.78 -10.43 5.78
N HIS A 9 2.15 -9.23 6.22
CA HIS A 9 1.31 -8.38 7.06
C HIS A 9 0.09 -7.83 6.33
N ILE A 10 0.25 -7.42 5.07
CA ILE A 10 -0.86 -7.01 4.20
C ILE A 10 -1.66 -8.23 3.70
N GLY A 11 -1.06 -9.43 3.71
CA GLY A 11 -1.71 -10.65 3.25
C GLY A 11 -1.61 -10.87 1.75
N ILE A 12 -0.60 -10.31 1.09
CA ILE A 12 -0.34 -10.47 -0.34
C ILE A 12 0.86 -11.38 -0.61
N LYS A 13 0.87 -12.04 -1.76
CA LYS A 13 2.02 -12.86 -2.19
C LYS A 13 3.23 -11.97 -2.44
N MET A 14 4.40 -12.39 -1.98
CA MET A 14 5.67 -11.68 -2.20
C MET A 14 5.93 -11.37 -3.69
N ARG A 15 5.60 -12.31 -4.58
CA ARG A 15 5.71 -12.12 -6.03
C ARG A 15 4.83 -10.98 -6.56
N ALA A 16 3.64 -10.79 -5.99
CA ALA A 16 2.75 -9.70 -6.37
C ALA A 16 3.32 -8.35 -5.93
N LEU A 17 3.86 -8.27 -4.69
CA LEU A 17 4.55 -7.08 -4.21
C LEU A 17 5.73 -6.69 -5.10
N ILE A 18 6.58 -7.65 -5.45
CA ILE A 18 7.73 -7.42 -6.36
C ILE A 18 7.24 -6.91 -7.73
N GLY A 19 6.20 -7.53 -8.30
CA GLY A 19 5.66 -7.11 -9.59
C GLY A 19 5.09 -5.69 -9.57
N ILE A 20 4.56 -5.24 -8.43
CA ILE A 20 4.08 -3.85 -8.27
C ILE A 20 5.25 -2.89 -8.14
N GLU A 21 6.25 -3.21 -7.32
CA GLU A 21 7.40 -2.33 -7.05
C GLU A 21 8.37 -2.19 -8.23
N TYR A 22 8.63 -3.28 -8.96
CA TYR A 22 9.71 -3.36 -9.96
C TYR A 22 9.21 -3.53 -11.38
N ASP A 23 8.14 -4.30 -11.60
CA ASP A 23 7.65 -4.62 -12.95
C ASP A 23 6.58 -3.63 -13.43
N GLY A 24 6.24 -2.61 -12.62
CA GLY A 24 5.21 -1.62 -12.94
C GLY A 24 3.78 -2.18 -13.00
N ARG A 25 3.54 -3.36 -12.43
CA ARG A 25 2.19 -3.94 -12.42
C ARG A 25 1.27 -3.12 -11.54
N LYS A 26 0.10 -2.78 -12.07
CA LYS A 26 -0.93 -2.09 -11.28
C LYS A 26 -1.54 -3.06 -10.26
N PRO A 27 -1.67 -2.66 -8.98
CA PRO A 27 -2.35 -3.48 -7.98
C PRO A 27 -3.84 -3.62 -8.33
N GLY A 28 -4.40 -4.81 -8.10
CA GLY A 28 -5.84 -5.05 -8.18
C GLY A 28 -6.61 -4.43 -7.01
N ALA A 29 -7.94 -4.45 -7.10
CA ALA A 29 -8.82 -3.93 -6.06
C ALA A 29 -8.67 -4.67 -4.71
N ASP A 30 -8.38 -5.97 -4.76
CA ASP A 30 -8.09 -6.83 -3.60
C ASP A 30 -6.86 -6.35 -2.83
N ILE A 31 -5.77 -6.04 -3.55
CA ILE A 31 -4.53 -5.52 -2.95
C ILE A 31 -4.79 -4.14 -2.36
N LEU A 32 -5.48 -3.26 -3.09
CA LEU A 32 -5.82 -1.92 -2.59
C LEU A 32 -6.69 -1.97 -1.33
N ALA A 33 -7.66 -2.88 -1.27
CA ALA A 33 -8.49 -3.08 -0.08
C ALA A 33 -7.67 -3.54 1.12
N ALA A 34 -6.75 -4.49 0.93
CA ALA A 34 -5.85 -4.95 1.99
C ALA A 34 -4.94 -3.81 2.51
N PHE A 35 -4.44 -2.95 1.62
CA PHE A 35 -3.71 -1.74 2.00
C PHE A 35 -4.58 -0.75 2.77
N ALA A 36 -5.81 -0.52 2.33
CA ALA A 36 -6.75 0.39 3.00
C ALA A 36 -7.09 -0.09 4.42
N GLU A 37 -7.22 -1.40 4.63
CA GLU A 37 -7.50 -1.97 5.95
C GLU A 37 -6.31 -1.85 6.91
N LYS A 38 -5.09 -2.15 6.44
CA LYS A 38 -3.89 -2.14 7.30
C LYS A 38 -3.27 -0.76 7.48
N TYR A 39 -3.43 0.12 6.48
CA TYR A 39 -2.83 1.45 6.44
C TYR A 39 -3.83 2.53 5.98
N PRO A 40 -4.97 2.69 6.67
CA PRO A 40 -6.02 3.63 6.28
C PRO A 40 -5.51 5.08 6.21
N GLN A 41 -4.54 5.46 7.05
CA GLN A 41 -3.93 6.78 7.03
C GLN A 41 -3.14 7.08 5.74
N HIS A 42 -2.72 6.06 4.99
CA HIS A 42 -1.89 6.21 3.79
C HIS A 42 -2.67 6.05 2.48
N ILE A 43 -3.92 5.57 2.51
CA ILE A 43 -4.67 5.21 1.29
C ILE A 43 -4.95 6.42 0.41
N TYR A 44 -5.29 7.57 1.00
CA TYR A 44 -5.56 8.79 0.27
C TYR A 44 -4.32 9.26 -0.51
N TRP A 45 -3.15 9.19 0.13
CA TRP A 45 -1.89 9.49 -0.52
C TRP A 45 -1.55 8.48 -1.61
N LEU A 46 -1.76 7.18 -1.37
CA LEU A 46 -1.50 6.12 -2.33
C LEU A 46 -2.30 6.30 -3.62
N LEU A 47 -3.57 6.72 -3.52
CA LEU A 47 -4.48 6.86 -4.67
C LEU A 47 -4.35 8.20 -5.38
N THR A 48 -4.07 9.29 -4.65
CA THR A 48 -4.14 10.67 -5.20
C THR A 48 -2.79 11.35 -5.31
N GLY A 49 -1.74 10.81 -4.68
CA GLY A 49 -0.44 11.45 -4.52
C GLY A 49 -0.44 12.62 -3.51
N LYS A 50 -1.58 12.96 -2.90
CA LYS A 50 -1.72 14.09 -1.97
C LYS A 50 -1.78 13.61 -0.52
N ALA A 51 -1.24 14.40 0.39
CA ALA A 51 -1.42 14.20 1.82
C ALA A 51 -2.35 15.29 2.38
N ASP A 52 -3.16 14.93 3.36
CA ASP A 52 -3.93 15.87 4.18
C ASP A 52 -3.77 15.52 5.66
N PRO A 53 -2.70 16.03 6.30
CA PRO A 53 -2.42 15.72 7.70
C PRO A 53 -3.54 16.14 8.66
N LYS A 54 -4.35 17.15 8.30
CA LYS A 54 -5.45 17.64 9.15
C LYS A 54 -6.59 16.62 9.24
N ALA A 55 -6.81 15.88 8.15
CA ALA A 55 -7.78 14.78 8.08
C ALA A 55 -7.18 13.40 8.45
N GLY A 56 -5.93 13.36 8.92
CA GLY A 56 -5.24 12.10 9.25
C GLY A 56 -4.68 11.35 8.03
N HIS A 57 -4.73 11.94 6.83
CA HIS A 57 -4.16 11.37 5.62
C HIS A 57 -2.69 11.76 5.48
N THR A 58 -1.80 10.81 5.72
CA THR A 58 -0.35 11.04 5.76
C THR A 58 0.37 10.22 4.70
N LYS A 59 1.52 10.72 4.24
CA LYS A 59 2.46 9.89 3.49
C LYS A 59 3.27 9.00 4.44
N PRO A 60 3.67 7.79 4.03
CA PRO A 60 4.63 6.98 4.77
C PRO A 60 5.94 7.75 5.01
N LYS A 61 6.62 7.46 6.14
CA LYS A 61 7.93 8.03 6.49
C LYS A 61 9.07 7.13 6.04
#